data_AF-A0A2G2B7Y2-F1
#
_entry.id   AF-A0A2G2B7Y2-F1
#
_cell.length_a   1.000
_cell.length_b   1.000
_cell.length_c   1.000
_cell.angle_alpha   90.00
_cell.angle_beta   90.00
_cell.angle_gamma   90.00
#
_symmetry.space_group_name_H-M   'P 1'
#
loop_
_entity.id
_entity.type
_entity.pdbx_description
1 polymer ?
#
loop_
_entity_poly.entity_id
_entity_poly.type
_entity_poly.pdbx_seq_one_letter_code
_entity_poly.pdbx_strand_id
1 'polypeptide(L)'
;MVLVHKSHHLAELNIGRLTAPTDDPRIAEFMSALDKINTLGKRMPGFVWMMEGSGEPGTGNTENAIGDDPLHVTNLTVWEDVASLEQFVWNTVHQQFYERRHEWFEVKVTMDFVMWWVPKGHKPTQKEALERLDYMRENGDSDHAFGWSYLKDAKLWQQKSCAQAAAE
;
A
#
# COMPACT_ATOMS: atom_id res chain seq x y z
N MET A 1 -0.35 -26.17 -3.99
CA MET A 1 -1.54 -26.05 -4.83
C MET A 1 -1.87 -24.57 -4.95
N VAL A 2 -1.46 -23.88 -6.03
CA VAL A 2 -1.82 -22.47 -6.28
C VAL A 2 -2.08 -22.31 -7.78
N LEU A 3 -3.30 -22.65 -8.19
CA LEU A 3 -3.81 -22.42 -9.55
C LEU A 3 -4.47 -21.03 -9.70
N VAL A 4 -4.30 -20.15 -8.70
CA VAL A 4 -5.03 -18.87 -8.57
C VAL A 4 -4.51 -17.80 -9.56
N HIS A 5 -3.26 -17.88 -10.00
CA HIS A 5 -2.56 -16.75 -10.63
C HIS A 5 -3.02 -16.34 -12.04
N LYS A 6 -3.76 -17.17 -12.80
CA LYS A 6 -4.17 -16.76 -14.16
C LYS A 6 -5.47 -15.93 -14.20
N SER A 7 -6.35 -16.08 -13.21
CA SER A 7 -7.67 -15.45 -13.18
C SER A 7 -7.83 -14.37 -12.12
N HIS A 8 -6.79 -14.10 -11.33
CA HIS A 8 -6.80 -13.11 -10.26
C HIS A 8 -5.71 -12.06 -10.44
N HIS A 9 -5.91 -10.94 -9.78
CA HIS A 9 -4.95 -9.87 -9.55
C HIS A 9 -4.74 -9.71 -8.03
N LEU A 10 -3.65 -9.06 -7.64
CA LEU A 10 -3.34 -8.75 -6.27
C LEU A 10 -3.89 -7.37 -5.93
N ALA A 11 -4.80 -7.29 -4.95
CA ALA A 11 -5.18 -6.03 -4.33
C ALA A 11 -4.33 -5.79 -3.07
N GLU A 12 -4.02 -4.53 -2.79
CA GLU A 12 -3.36 -4.11 -1.55
C GLU A 12 -3.99 -2.82 -1.02
N LEU A 13 -4.11 -2.75 0.30
CA LEU A 13 -4.46 -1.56 1.05
C LEU A 13 -3.28 -1.21 1.97
N ASN A 14 -2.88 0.05 1.95
CA ASN A 14 -1.97 0.65 2.91
C ASN A 14 -2.62 1.88 3.56
N ILE A 15 -2.55 1.98 4.88
CA ILE A 15 -3.02 3.14 5.64
C ILE A 15 -1.88 3.62 6.54
N GLY A 16 -1.58 4.91 6.41
CA GLY A 16 -0.66 5.62 7.30
C GLY A 16 -1.36 6.80 7.95
N ARG A 17 -1.11 7.01 9.24
CA ARG A 17 -1.55 8.21 9.96
C ARG A 17 -0.43 9.25 10.01
N LEU A 18 -0.68 10.43 9.47
CA LEU A 18 0.28 11.54 9.46
C LEU A 18 0.56 12.06 10.87
N THR A 19 1.77 12.55 11.09
CA THR A 19 2.18 13.20 12.36
C THR A 19 1.69 14.64 12.49
N ALA A 20 1.19 15.23 11.40
CA ALA A 20 0.68 16.60 11.33
C ALA A 20 -0.33 16.76 10.18
N PRO A 21 -1.15 17.84 10.16
CA PRO A 21 -2.04 18.16 9.05
C PRO A 21 -1.33 18.31 7.70
N THR A 22 -2.09 18.17 6.60
CA THR A 22 -1.55 18.15 5.22
C THR A 22 -0.97 19.50 4.76
N ASP A 23 -1.33 20.61 5.41
CA ASP A 23 -0.79 21.95 5.17
C ASP A 23 0.43 22.29 6.06
N ASP A 24 0.82 21.39 6.96
CA ASP A 24 1.98 21.59 7.83
C ASP A 24 3.30 21.42 7.03
N PRO A 25 4.28 22.34 7.19
CA PRO A 25 5.59 22.24 6.53
C PRO A 25 6.32 20.91 6.76
N ARG A 26 6.05 20.21 7.87
CA ARG A 26 6.64 18.89 8.16
C ARG A 26 6.18 17.80 7.19
N ILE A 27 4.97 17.92 6.62
CA ILE A 27 4.39 16.92 5.71
C ILE A 27 4.54 17.35 4.24
N ALA A 28 4.92 18.60 3.98
CA ALA A 28 4.96 19.18 2.64
C ALA A 28 5.77 18.38 1.61
N GLU A 29 6.91 17.80 2.00
CA GLU A 29 7.70 16.95 1.09
C GLU A 29 6.90 15.73 0.63
N PHE A 30 6.26 15.03 1.56
CA PHE A 30 5.42 13.87 1.27
C PHE A 30 4.22 14.26 0.38
N MET A 31 3.48 15.30 0.74
CA MET A 31 2.32 15.76 -0.07
C MET A 31 2.74 16.14 -1.49
N SER A 32 3.87 16.83 -1.64
CA SER A 32 4.39 17.24 -2.95
C SER A 32 4.80 16.06 -3.85
N ALA A 33 5.06 14.89 -3.26
CA ALA A 33 5.48 13.69 -3.96
C ALA A 33 4.33 12.78 -4.38
N LEU A 34 3.15 12.90 -3.77
CA LEU A 34 2.00 11.99 -3.97
C LEU A 34 1.68 11.78 -5.46
N ASP A 35 1.44 12.86 -6.20
CA ASP A 35 1.06 12.78 -7.62
C ASP A 35 2.15 12.14 -8.47
N LYS A 36 3.42 12.41 -8.15
CA LYS A 36 4.58 11.84 -8.84
C LYS A 36 4.68 10.34 -8.60
N ILE A 37 4.54 9.90 -7.35
CA ILE A 37 4.61 8.50 -6.96
C ILE A 37 3.41 7.73 -7.53
N ASN A 38 2.20 8.28 -7.44
CA ASN A 38 0.99 7.69 -8.00
C ASN A 38 1.08 7.57 -9.53
N THR A 39 1.56 8.62 -10.21
CA THR A 39 1.77 8.61 -11.67
C THR A 39 2.83 7.58 -12.07
N LEU A 40 3.89 7.44 -11.29
CA LEU A 40 4.90 6.41 -11.52
C LEU A 40 4.29 5.01 -11.39
N GLY A 41 3.55 4.73 -10.32
CA GLY A 41 2.85 3.46 -10.12
C GLY A 41 1.93 3.14 -11.30
N LYS A 42 1.09 4.10 -11.73
CA LYS A 42 0.16 3.95 -12.87
C LYS A 42 0.85 3.62 -14.21
N ARG A 43 2.14 3.89 -14.34
CA ARG A 43 2.94 3.64 -15.56
C ARG A 43 3.79 2.37 -15.48
N MET A 44 3.87 1.73 -14.31
CA MET A 44 4.62 0.51 -14.12
C MET A 44 3.97 -0.64 -14.90
N PRO A 45 4.75 -1.53 -15.54
CA PRO A 45 4.25 -2.82 -15.98
C PRO A 45 3.59 -3.57 -14.82
N GLY A 46 2.44 -4.17 -15.08
CA GLY A 46 1.67 -4.91 -14.08
C GLY A 46 0.76 -4.05 -13.18
N PHE A 47 0.75 -2.72 -13.31
CA PHE A 47 -0.28 -1.91 -12.67
C PHE A 47 -1.64 -2.13 -13.32
N VAL A 48 -2.70 -2.32 -12.53
CA VAL A 48 -4.06 -2.57 -13.03
C VAL A 48 -5.01 -1.43 -12.69
N TRP A 49 -5.05 -1.01 -11.43
CA TRP A 49 -6.02 -0.03 -10.94
C TRP A 49 -5.59 0.59 -9.61
N MET A 50 -6.11 1.79 -9.31
CA MET A 50 -5.95 2.47 -8.03
C MET A 50 -7.24 3.23 -7.73
N MET A 51 -7.65 3.23 -6.46
CA MET A 51 -8.70 4.13 -5.98
C MET A 51 -8.21 5.56 -6.10
N GLU A 52 -8.99 6.46 -6.69
CA GLU A 52 -8.63 7.87 -6.83
C GLU A 52 -9.39 8.72 -5.78
N GLY A 53 -8.78 9.82 -5.32
CA GLY A 53 -9.48 10.88 -4.57
C GLY A 53 -10.23 11.85 -5.50
N SER A 54 -10.43 13.11 -5.08
CA SER A 54 -11.05 14.17 -5.91
C SER A 54 -10.38 14.41 -7.26
N GLY A 55 -9.08 14.10 -7.37
CA GLY A 55 -8.25 14.53 -8.49
C GLY A 55 -7.71 15.95 -8.35
N GLU A 56 -7.85 16.59 -7.19
CA GLU A 56 -7.17 17.84 -6.89
C GLU A 56 -5.64 17.63 -6.81
N PRO A 57 -4.81 18.52 -7.39
CA PRO A 57 -3.36 18.37 -7.34
C PRO A 57 -2.83 18.34 -5.91
N GLY A 58 -1.96 17.38 -5.61
CA GLY A 58 -1.32 17.25 -4.30
C GLY A 58 -2.22 16.68 -3.20
N THR A 59 -3.46 16.27 -3.48
CA THR A 59 -4.31 15.56 -2.51
C THR A 59 -4.24 14.05 -2.68
N GLY A 60 -3.87 13.55 -3.86
CA GLY A 60 -3.77 12.11 -4.12
C GLY A 60 -5.06 11.38 -3.70
N ASN A 61 -4.94 10.48 -2.72
CA ASN A 61 -6.05 9.71 -2.16
C ASN A 61 -6.42 10.11 -0.74
N THR A 62 -5.89 11.22 -0.21
CA THR A 62 -6.05 11.61 1.21
C THR A 62 -7.50 11.90 1.61
N GLU A 63 -8.36 12.22 0.65
CA GLU A 63 -9.79 12.44 0.89
C GLU A 63 -10.56 11.15 1.20
N ASN A 64 -9.97 9.99 0.88
CA ASN A 64 -10.49 8.69 1.28
C ASN A 64 -10.02 8.33 2.70
N ALA A 65 -10.05 9.32 3.60
CA ALA A 65 -9.73 9.15 5.01
C ALA A 65 -10.62 8.08 5.63
N ILE A 66 -10.04 7.22 6.47
CA ILE A 66 -10.76 6.14 7.14
C ILE A 66 -11.17 6.61 8.53
N GLY A 67 -12.44 6.42 8.88
CA GLY A 67 -12.97 6.71 10.22
C GLY A 67 -13.03 8.20 10.57
N ASP A 68 -13.18 9.07 9.56
CA ASP A 68 -13.23 10.53 9.69
C ASP A 68 -11.98 11.19 10.29
N ASP A 69 -10.85 10.47 10.42
CA ASP A 69 -9.58 11.06 10.83
C ASP A 69 -8.89 11.71 9.60
N PRO A 70 -8.80 13.04 9.52
CA PRO A 70 -8.20 13.73 8.37
C PRO A 70 -6.68 13.51 8.24
N LEU A 71 -6.06 12.86 9.23
CA LEU A 71 -4.64 12.49 9.17
C LEU A 71 -4.41 11.11 8.57
N HIS A 72 -5.46 10.34 8.27
CA HIS A 72 -5.32 9.07 7.58
C HIS A 72 -5.12 9.27 6.08
N VAL A 73 -4.02 8.72 5.58
CA VAL A 73 -3.72 8.60 4.15
C VAL A 73 -3.90 7.15 3.76
N THR A 74 -4.80 6.91 2.80
CA THR A 74 -5.13 5.57 2.30
C THR A 74 -4.61 5.40 0.89
N ASN A 75 -3.94 4.28 0.61
CA ASN A 75 -3.63 3.82 -0.73
C ASN A 75 -4.29 2.46 -0.98
N LEU A 76 -5.08 2.35 -2.04
CA LEU A 76 -5.73 1.11 -2.46
C LEU A 76 -5.41 0.88 -3.93
N THR A 77 -4.60 -0.14 -4.22
CA THR A 77 -4.15 -0.46 -5.58
C THR A 77 -4.39 -1.92 -5.94
N VAL A 78 -4.41 -2.21 -7.24
CA VAL A 78 -4.49 -3.55 -7.81
C VAL A 78 -3.36 -3.71 -8.83
N TRP A 79 -2.68 -4.84 -8.74
CA TRP A 79 -1.53 -5.25 -9.54
C TRP A 79 -1.78 -6.62 -10.17
N GLU A 80 -1.15 -6.89 -11.30
CA GLU A 80 -1.25 -8.18 -11.98
C GLU A 80 -0.77 -9.33 -11.08
N ASP A 81 0.32 -9.09 -10.33
CA ASP A 81 0.94 -10.05 -9.44
C ASP A 81 1.82 -9.40 -8.37
N VAL A 82 2.33 -10.23 -7.46
CA VAL A 82 3.25 -9.85 -6.37
C VAL A 82 4.53 -9.22 -6.91
N ALA A 83 5.09 -9.80 -7.98
CA ALA A 83 6.38 -9.34 -8.52
C ALA A 83 6.28 -7.90 -9.05
N SER A 84 5.16 -7.56 -9.69
CA SER A 84 4.90 -6.22 -10.20
C SER A 84 4.80 -5.19 -9.08
N LEU A 85 4.08 -5.52 -7.99
CA LEU A 85 4.02 -4.68 -6.80
C LEU A 85 5.41 -4.52 -6.15
N GLU A 86 6.17 -5.61 -6.00
CA GLU A 86 7.53 -5.56 -5.43
C GLU A 86 8.47 -4.66 -6.24
N GLN A 87 8.38 -4.69 -7.59
CA GLN A 87 9.17 -3.81 -8.44
C GLN A 87 8.86 -2.34 -8.15
N PHE A 88 7.59 -1.99 -8.00
CA PHE A 88 7.19 -0.63 -7.64
C PHE A 88 7.72 -0.23 -6.26
N VAL A 89 7.50 -1.06 -5.24
CA VAL A 89 7.85 -0.73 -3.85
C VAL A 89 9.36 -0.62 -3.65
N TRP A 90 10.14 -1.56 -4.21
CA TRP A 90 11.55 -1.74 -3.86
C TRP A 90 12.55 -1.28 -4.90
N ASN A 91 12.16 -1.12 -6.17
CA ASN A 91 13.07 -0.75 -7.26
C ASN A 91 12.73 0.61 -7.88
N THR A 92 11.99 1.45 -7.14
CA THR A 92 11.70 2.82 -7.56
C THR A 92 11.96 3.82 -6.43
N VAL A 93 11.77 5.11 -6.73
CA VAL A 93 11.82 6.18 -5.72
C VAL A 93 10.82 5.97 -4.57
N HIS A 94 9.79 5.12 -4.73
CA HIS A 94 8.91 4.73 -3.62
C HIS A 94 9.68 4.16 -2.43
N GLN A 95 10.77 3.41 -2.66
CA GLN A 95 11.61 2.86 -1.60
C GLN A 95 12.13 3.96 -0.65
N GLN A 96 12.51 5.12 -1.18
CA GLN A 96 13.05 6.22 -0.38
C GLN A 96 12.00 6.79 0.57
N PHE A 97 10.75 6.92 0.12
CA PHE A 97 9.62 7.33 0.97
C PHE A 97 9.27 6.26 2.00
N TYR A 98 9.34 4.99 1.62
CA TYR A 98 9.10 3.88 2.54
C TYR A 98 10.14 3.85 3.68
N GLU A 99 11.43 4.02 3.38
CA GLU A 99 12.50 4.04 4.38
C GLU A 99 12.40 5.25 5.31
N ARG A 100 12.03 6.41 4.76
CA ARG A 100 11.86 7.68 5.48
C ARG A 100 10.47 7.89 6.09
N ARG A 101 9.58 6.89 6.00
CA ARG A 101 8.17 7.01 6.43
C ARG A 101 7.99 7.57 7.84
N HIS A 102 8.94 7.34 8.74
CA HIS A 102 8.93 7.84 10.11
C HIS A 102 9.01 9.37 10.23
N GLU A 103 9.43 10.06 9.18
CA GLU A 103 9.46 11.52 9.11
C GLU A 103 8.04 12.11 8.99
N TRP A 104 7.11 11.36 8.38
CA TRP A 104 5.76 11.86 8.06
C TRP A 104 4.64 11.11 8.79
N PHE A 105 4.86 9.84 9.14
CA PHE A 105 3.84 8.96 9.69
C PHE A 105 4.13 8.52 11.13
N GLU A 106 3.07 8.30 11.89
CA GLU A 106 3.17 7.69 13.22
C GLU A 106 3.56 6.22 13.11
N VAL A 107 4.79 5.88 13.50
CA VAL A 107 5.35 4.51 13.36
C VAL A 107 5.02 3.60 14.54
N LYS A 108 4.45 4.13 15.63
CA LYS A 108 4.19 3.34 16.86
C LYS A 108 3.04 2.35 16.74
N VAL A 109 2.25 2.43 15.68
CA VAL A 109 1.27 1.42 15.28
C VAL A 109 1.80 0.90 13.95
N THR A 110 1.98 -0.41 13.83
CA THR A 110 2.27 -1.07 12.55
C THR A 110 1.43 -0.42 11.46
N MET A 111 2.06 0.03 10.36
CA MET A 111 1.30 0.52 9.21
C MET A 111 0.26 -0.52 8.85
N ASP A 112 -0.98 -0.08 8.78
CA ASP A 112 -2.10 -0.96 8.48
C ASP A 112 -2.01 -1.33 7.01
N PHE A 113 -1.60 -2.56 6.78
CA PHE A 113 -1.31 -3.07 5.45
C PHE A 113 -1.92 -4.45 5.28
N VAL A 114 -2.65 -4.65 4.19
CA VAL A 114 -3.28 -5.94 3.87
C VAL A 114 -3.28 -6.15 2.36
N MET A 115 -3.09 -7.39 1.95
CA MET A 115 -3.23 -7.86 0.58
C MET A 115 -4.24 -9.00 0.48
N TRP A 116 -4.86 -9.12 -0.69
CA TRP A 116 -5.74 -10.23 -1.01
C TRP A 116 -5.85 -10.42 -2.52
N TRP A 117 -6.23 -11.62 -2.95
CA TRP A 117 -6.48 -11.91 -4.35
C TRP A 117 -7.90 -11.49 -4.75
N VAL A 118 -8.01 -10.77 -5.87
CA VAL A 118 -9.29 -10.35 -6.46
C VAL A 118 -9.44 -10.92 -7.87
N PRO A 119 -10.65 -11.27 -8.33
CA PRO A 119 -10.85 -11.69 -9.72
C PRO A 119 -10.40 -10.61 -10.71
N LYS A 120 -9.90 -11.02 -11.88
CA LYS A 120 -9.52 -10.06 -12.93
C LYS A 120 -10.70 -9.15 -13.29
N GLY A 121 -10.42 -7.84 -13.33
CA GLY A 121 -11.41 -6.79 -13.60
C GLY A 121 -12.18 -6.30 -12.36
N HIS A 122 -12.03 -6.96 -11.20
CA HIS A 122 -12.58 -6.48 -9.94
C HIS A 122 -11.80 -5.25 -9.45
N LYS A 123 -12.55 -4.22 -9.04
CA LYS A 123 -12.01 -3.00 -8.44
C LYS A 123 -12.54 -2.95 -7.00
N PRO A 124 -11.71 -3.26 -5.99
CA PRO A 124 -12.19 -3.35 -4.62
C PRO A 124 -12.68 -1.99 -4.13
N THR A 125 -13.69 -2.02 -3.27
CA THR A 125 -14.18 -0.83 -2.60
C THR A 125 -13.37 -0.56 -1.33
N GLN A 126 -13.38 0.68 -0.83
CA GLN A 126 -12.79 1.00 0.46
C GLN A 126 -13.39 0.13 1.59
N LYS A 127 -14.71 -0.10 1.57
CA LYS A 127 -15.40 -0.97 2.52
C LYS A 127 -14.84 -2.39 2.49
N GLU A 128 -14.71 -2.99 1.30
CA GLU A 128 -14.11 -4.33 1.14
C GLU A 128 -12.68 -4.36 1.70
N ALA A 129 -11.87 -3.35 1.39
CA ALA A 129 -10.49 -3.28 1.85
C ALA A 129 -10.39 -3.22 3.38
N LEU A 130 -11.27 -2.45 4.03
CA LEU A 130 -11.38 -2.38 5.49
C LEU A 130 -11.81 -3.71 6.10
N GLU A 131 -12.81 -4.38 5.52
CA GLU A 131 -13.23 -5.71 5.97
C GLU A 131 -12.09 -6.73 5.89
N ARG A 132 -11.24 -6.66 4.86
CA ARG A 132 -10.03 -7.52 4.74
C ARG A 132 -9.00 -7.21 5.81
N LEU A 133 -8.76 -5.93 6.08
CA LEU A 133 -7.82 -5.50 7.10
C LEU A 133 -8.26 -5.94 8.50
N ASP A 134 -9.52 -5.71 8.85
CA ASP A 134 -10.09 -6.12 10.13
C ASP A 134 -10.06 -7.64 10.28
N TYR A 135 -10.41 -8.39 9.23
CA TYR A 135 -10.27 -9.83 9.23
C TYR A 135 -8.82 -10.28 9.52
N MET A 136 -7.83 -9.69 8.85
CA MET A 136 -6.42 -10.04 9.05
C MET A 136 -5.93 -9.72 10.46
N ARG A 137 -6.39 -8.60 11.04
CA ARG A 137 -6.07 -8.23 12.44
C ARG A 137 -6.61 -9.26 13.43
N GLU A 138 -7.82 -9.76 13.19
CA GLU A 138 -8.48 -10.72 14.08
C GLU A 138 -7.96 -12.16 13.91
N ASN A 139 -7.62 -12.56 12.68
CA ASN A 139 -7.37 -13.97 12.33
C ASN A 139 -5.91 -14.27 11.95
N GLY A 140 -5.10 -13.23 11.72
CA GLY A 140 -3.77 -13.36 11.13
C GLY A 140 -3.81 -13.65 9.62
N ASP A 141 -2.63 -13.96 9.06
CA ASP A 141 -2.46 -14.25 7.64
C ASP A 141 -3.24 -15.49 7.19
N SER A 142 -3.99 -15.37 6.10
CA SER A 142 -4.76 -16.45 5.47
C SER A 142 -4.98 -16.22 3.98
N ASP A 143 -5.50 -17.19 3.23
CA ASP A 143 -5.89 -16.99 1.82
C ASP A 143 -6.94 -15.86 1.64
N HIS A 144 -7.66 -15.49 2.71
CA HIS A 144 -8.64 -14.41 2.68
C HIS A 144 -7.99 -13.03 2.77
N ALA A 145 -6.98 -12.86 3.61
CA ALA A 145 -6.29 -11.58 3.79
C ALA A 145 -4.92 -11.85 4.40
N PHE A 146 -3.89 -11.18 3.90
CA PHE A 146 -2.52 -11.49 4.25
C PHE A 146 -1.55 -10.31 4.09
N GLY A 147 -0.47 -10.34 4.86
CA GLY A 147 0.69 -9.47 4.69
C GLY A 147 1.78 -10.09 3.80
N TRP A 148 2.92 -9.40 3.73
CA TRP A 148 4.08 -9.85 2.95
C TRP A 148 4.64 -11.20 3.39
N SER A 149 4.60 -11.50 4.70
CA SER A 149 5.07 -12.76 5.30
C SER A 149 4.38 -14.00 4.73
N TYR A 150 3.15 -13.86 4.26
CA TYR A 150 2.38 -14.94 3.67
C TYR A 150 2.82 -15.31 2.25
N LEU A 151 3.41 -14.34 1.54
CA LEU A 151 3.77 -14.48 0.13
C LEU A 151 5.15 -15.13 -0.04
N LYS A 152 5.14 -16.40 -0.45
CA LYS A 152 6.38 -17.14 -0.76
C LYS A 152 7.18 -16.53 -1.90
N ASP A 153 6.48 -15.90 -2.84
CA ASP A 153 7.07 -15.30 -4.04
C ASP A 153 7.49 -13.83 -3.85
N ALA A 154 7.30 -13.26 -2.65
CA ALA A 154 7.75 -11.90 -2.31
C ALA A 154 9.27 -11.85 -2.05
N LYS A 155 10.05 -12.07 -3.11
CA LYS A 155 11.50 -12.27 -3.04
C LYS A 155 12.25 -11.00 -2.68
N LEU A 156 11.84 -9.84 -3.21
CA LEU A 156 12.49 -8.57 -2.93
C LEU A 156 12.22 -8.13 -1.48
N TRP A 157 10.99 -8.30 -1.00
CA TRP A 157 10.63 -8.03 0.37
C TRP A 157 11.44 -8.90 1.33
N GLN A 158 11.51 -10.21 1.11
CA GLN A 158 12.31 -11.12 1.93
C GLN A 158 13.78 -10.68 2.03
N GLN A 159 14.39 -10.31 0.90
CA GLN A 159 15.77 -9.81 0.87
C GLN A 159 15.95 -8.53 1.69
N LYS A 160 15.04 -7.56 1.54
CA LYS A 160 15.10 -6.28 2.24
C LYS A 160 14.83 -6.41 3.74
N SER A 161 13.85 -7.22 4.13
CA SER A 161 13.53 -7.49 5.54
C SER A 161 14.66 -8.22 6.26
N CYS A 162 15.31 -9.19 5.61
CA CYS A 162 16.50 -9.83 6.18
C CYS A 162 17.67 -8.86 6.35
N ALA A 163 17.89 -7.95 5.39
CA ALA A 163 18.94 -6.94 5.49
C ALA A 163 18.67 -5.94 6.63
N GLN A 164 17.40 -5.56 6.83
CA GLN A 164 17.00 -4.65 7.90
C GLN A 164 17.13 -5.31 9.29
N ALA A 165 16.71 -6.57 9.44
CA ALA A 165 16.86 -7.32 10.69
C ALA A 165 18.33 -7.62 11.06
N ALA A 166 19.23 -7.65 10.07
CA ALA A 166 20.67 -7.84 10.30
C ALA A 166 21.43 -6.54 10.64
N ALA A 167 20.78 -5.39 10.50
CA ALA A 167 21.33 -4.07 10.79
C ALA A 167 20.91 -3.51 12.17
N GLU A 168 20.04 -4.22 12.89
CA GLU A 168 19.62 -3.98 14.28
C GLU A 168 20.42 -4.85 15.26
#